data_AF-A0A399PSJ0-F1
#
_entry.id   AF-A0A399PSJ0-F1
#
_cell.length_a   1.000
_cell.length_b   1.000
_cell.length_c   1.000
_cell.angle_alpha   90.00
_cell.angle_beta   90.00
_cell.angle_gamma   90.00
#
_symmetry.space_group_name_H-M   'P 1'
#
loop_
_entity.id
_entity.type
_entity.pdbx_description
1 polymer ?
#
loop_
_entity_poly.entity_id
_entity_poly.type
_entity_poly.pdbx_seq_one_letter_code
_entity_poly.pdbx_strand_id
1 'polypeptide(L)'
;AGGDASAPADDGLDAVLADAVDGLVARQREVGITVPGDGEYGKAMSSAIDYGAWWSYSFQRLSGLELVPGGPFSSEPVRSSPGDVRLTTFPDRRDWTIFADAYRDPSSGITVGDAPIEFPSATGPVSYTGHAAIQADIAHLRAGLAANGYEEGFLTSLSPGSASRIGNLHYATEEEFIWACADAMREEYVAIIDAGLVLQIDDPSIAENWDQINPEPSVEDYVAFTRIRVEALNHALRGLPQEKIRFHLCWGSWHGPHTTDIEFRHIVRTMLDIDAGAYSFEGANARHEHEWRVWEDVELPDG
;
A
#
# COMPACT_ATOMS: atom_id res chain seq x y z
N ALA A 1 16.07 -34.12 -9.51
CA ALA A 1 17.27 -33.56 -8.87
C ALA A 1 16.88 -32.19 -8.36
N GLY A 2 16.81 -32.01 -7.05
CA GLY A 2 16.38 -30.76 -6.42
C GLY A 2 17.39 -29.66 -6.71
N GLY A 3 16.91 -28.57 -7.31
CA GLY A 3 17.65 -27.33 -7.43
C GLY A 3 17.48 -26.59 -6.11
N ASP A 4 18.56 -26.57 -5.33
CA ASP A 4 18.76 -25.67 -4.22
C ASP A 4 18.74 -24.24 -4.76
N ALA A 5 17.66 -23.50 -4.52
CA ALA A 5 17.58 -22.08 -4.79
C ALA A 5 18.38 -21.38 -3.68
N SER A 6 19.71 -21.40 -3.82
CA SER A 6 20.58 -20.61 -2.96
C SER A 6 20.16 -19.15 -3.11
N ALA A 7 19.78 -18.52 -2.00
CA ALA A 7 19.58 -17.08 -1.94
C ALA A 7 20.80 -16.38 -2.59
N PRO A 8 20.61 -15.33 -3.42
CA PRO A 8 21.74 -14.59 -3.95
C PRO A 8 22.62 -14.13 -2.78
N ALA A 9 23.94 -14.29 -2.94
CA ALA A 9 24.89 -13.87 -1.92
C ALA A 9 24.71 -12.36 -1.66
N ASP A 10 24.54 -12.00 -0.39
CA ASP A 10 24.55 -10.61 0.09
C ASP A 10 25.91 -9.99 -0.24
N ASP A 11 25.97 -9.31 -1.37
CA ASP A 11 27.16 -8.66 -1.95
C ASP A 11 27.53 -7.36 -1.22
N GLY A 12 27.09 -7.23 0.02
CA GLY A 12 27.19 -6.03 0.84
C GLY A 12 25.96 -5.12 0.73
N LEU A 13 24.91 -5.54 0.04
CA LEU A 13 23.66 -4.79 -0.06
C LEU A 13 23.04 -4.51 1.32
N ASP A 14 23.02 -5.49 2.22
CA ASP A 14 22.47 -5.30 3.57
C ASP A 14 23.20 -4.19 4.33
N ALA A 15 24.53 -4.18 4.28
CA ALA A 15 25.36 -3.12 4.87
C ALA A 15 25.10 -1.74 4.23
N VAL A 16 24.92 -1.69 2.90
CA VAL A 16 24.57 -0.44 2.21
C VAL A 16 23.20 0.08 2.65
N LEU A 17 22.22 -0.81 2.83
CA LEU A 17 20.89 -0.46 3.33
C LEU A 17 20.95 0.03 4.78
N ALA A 18 21.71 -0.64 5.65
CA ALA A 18 21.91 -0.22 7.03
C ALA A 18 22.50 1.20 7.11
N ASP A 19 23.56 1.47 6.35
CA ASP A 19 24.19 2.80 6.29
C ASP A 19 23.25 3.87 5.70
N ALA A 20 22.45 3.51 4.69
CA ALA A 20 21.48 4.42 4.09
C ALA A 20 20.35 4.80 5.05
N VAL A 21 19.83 3.83 5.82
CA VAL A 21 18.82 4.06 6.84
C VAL A 21 19.36 4.93 7.98
N ASP A 22 20.57 4.65 8.49
CA ASP A 22 21.19 5.50 9.52
C ASP A 22 21.38 6.94 9.04
N GLY A 23 21.96 7.13 7.84
CA GLY A 23 22.14 8.44 7.24
C GLY A 23 20.83 9.19 7.01
N LEU A 24 19.76 8.49 6.63
CA LEU A 24 18.43 9.06 6.49
C LEU A 24 17.84 9.47 7.83
N VAL A 25 17.94 8.64 8.87
CA VAL A 25 17.43 8.97 10.22
C VAL A 25 18.19 10.18 10.80
N ALA A 26 19.51 10.24 10.59
CA ALA A 26 20.31 11.41 10.96
C ALA A 26 19.81 12.68 10.26
N ARG A 27 19.55 12.62 8.95
CA ARG A 27 19.01 13.75 8.19
C ARG A 27 17.62 14.16 8.65
N GLN A 28 16.73 13.19 8.92
CA GLN A 28 15.39 13.45 9.46
C GLN A 28 15.49 14.21 10.80
N ARG A 29 16.47 13.88 11.64
CA ARG A 29 16.75 14.60 12.88
C ARG A 29 17.23 16.02 12.67
N GLU A 30 18.17 16.21 11.75
CA GLU A 30 18.71 17.53 11.42
C GLU A 30 17.62 18.51 10.96
N VAL A 31 16.60 18.01 10.24
CA VAL A 31 15.48 18.83 9.76
C VAL A 31 14.29 18.87 10.72
N GLY A 32 14.38 18.22 11.88
CA GLY A 32 13.40 18.31 12.96
C GLY A 32 12.21 17.35 12.88
N ILE A 33 12.30 16.24 12.13
CA ILE A 33 11.31 15.16 12.17
C ILE A 33 11.35 14.50 13.54
N THR A 34 10.21 14.32 14.19
CA THR A 34 10.12 13.74 15.54
C THR A 34 9.85 12.24 15.57
N VAL A 35 9.23 11.71 14.51
CA VAL A 35 8.92 10.28 14.36
C VAL A 35 9.41 9.82 12.99
N PRO A 36 10.69 9.42 12.86
CA PRO A 36 11.29 9.07 11.58
C PRO A 36 10.85 7.68 11.10
N GLY A 37 10.87 7.50 9.78
CA GLY A 37 10.75 6.20 9.12
C GLY A 37 12.08 5.75 8.52
N ASP A 38 12.12 4.55 7.98
CA ASP A 38 13.29 3.98 7.29
C ASP A 38 13.42 4.45 5.81
N GLY A 39 12.46 5.24 5.34
CA GLY A 39 12.39 5.69 3.94
C GLY A 39 12.03 4.57 2.96
N GLU A 40 11.54 3.45 3.47
CA GLU A 40 11.23 2.23 2.71
C GLU A 40 12.42 1.64 1.95
N TYR A 41 13.66 1.88 2.41
CA TYR A 41 14.84 1.39 1.71
C TYR A 41 14.92 -0.14 1.61
N GLY A 42 14.26 -0.87 2.52
CA GLY A 42 14.11 -2.33 2.44
C GLY A 42 13.14 -2.83 1.36
N LYS A 43 12.39 -1.93 0.71
CA LYS A 43 11.43 -2.26 -0.35
C LYS A 43 12.08 -2.05 -1.71
N ALA A 44 12.52 -3.16 -2.32
CA ALA A 44 13.28 -3.12 -3.56
C ALA A 44 12.51 -2.47 -4.71
N MET A 45 13.14 -1.50 -5.38
CA MET A 45 12.66 -0.95 -6.65
C MET A 45 13.13 -1.82 -7.82
N SER A 46 12.27 -1.97 -8.82
CA SER A 46 12.58 -2.68 -10.07
C SER A 46 13.24 -1.79 -11.13
N SER A 47 13.17 -0.46 -10.98
CA SER A 47 13.78 0.51 -11.88
C SER A 47 14.09 1.83 -11.14
N ALA A 48 14.77 2.78 -11.81
CA ALA A 48 15.04 4.10 -11.22
C ALA A 48 13.77 4.95 -10.99
N ILE A 49 12.67 4.62 -11.69
CA ILE A 49 11.34 5.24 -11.52
C ILE A 49 10.37 4.09 -11.28
N ASP A 50 10.05 3.85 -10.00
CA ASP A 50 9.15 2.76 -9.59
C ASP A 50 8.15 3.28 -8.57
N TYR A 51 6.99 3.73 -9.07
CA TYR A 51 5.88 4.17 -8.24
C TYR A 51 5.16 3.00 -7.54
N GLY A 52 5.54 1.75 -7.84
CA GLY A 52 4.92 0.53 -7.32
C GLY A 52 5.75 -0.20 -6.28
N ALA A 53 6.96 0.25 -5.92
CA ALA A 53 7.82 -0.45 -4.96
C ALA A 53 7.17 -0.67 -3.58
N TRP A 54 6.40 0.32 -3.09
CA TRP A 54 5.61 0.23 -1.86
C TRP A 54 4.54 -0.88 -1.91
N TRP A 55 4.15 -1.33 -3.10
CA TRP A 55 3.18 -2.40 -3.33
C TRP A 55 3.88 -3.72 -3.66
N SER A 56 4.84 -3.70 -4.58
CA SER A 56 5.48 -4.88 -5.15
C SER A 56 6.39 -5.61 -4.17
N TYR A 57 6.90 -4.94 -3.13
CA TYR A 57 7.65 -5.59 -2.05
C TYR A 57 6.85 -6.73 -1.41
N SER A 58 5.52 -6.58 -1.29
CA SER A 58 4.63 -7.58 -0.69
C SER A 58 4.66 -8.89 -1.47
N PHE A 59 4.91 -8.87 -2.78
CA PHE A 59 4.94 -10.07 -3.62
C PHE A 59 6.11 -10.99 -3.27
N GLN A 60 7.20 -10.43 -2.76
CA GLN A 60 8.36 -11.19 -2.28
C GLN A 60 8.15 -11.71 -0.85
N ARG A 61 7.20 -11.11 -0.12
CA ARG A 61 6.87 -11.45 1.27
C ARG A 61 5.67 -12.39 1.40
N LEU A 62 5.03 -12.72 0.28
CA LEU A 62 3.88 -13.62 0.22
C LEU A 62 4.21 -14.86 -0.63
N SER A 63 3.86 -16.03 -0.13
CA SER A 63 3.86 -17.27 -0.91
C SER A 63 2.56 -17.43 -1.71
N GLY A 64 2.48 -18.47 -2.54
CA GLY A 64 1.28 -18.77 -3.32
C GLY A 64 1.06 -17.87 -4.52
N LEU A 65 2.06 -17.04 -4.86
CA LEU A 65 2.05 -16.15 -6.02
C LEU A 65 2.93 -16.70 -7.15
N GLU A 66 2.43 -16.61 -8.38
CA GLU A 66 3.21 -16.87 -9.59
C GLU A 66 3.06 -15.69 -10.56
N LEU A 67 4.11 -15.43 -11.34
CA LEU A 67 4.02 -14.52 -12.48
C LEU A 67 3.23 -15.20 -13.59
N VAL A 68 2.14 -14.58 -14.00
CA VAL A 68 1.28 -15.08 -15.08
C VAL A 68 0.99 -13.96 -16.07
N PRO A 69 0.74 -14.27 -17.35
CA PRO A 69 0.27 -13.27 -18.31
C PRO A 69 -1.03 -12.60 -17.85
N GLY A 70 -1.10 -11.28 -18.01
CA GLY A 70 -2.26 -10.48 -17.58
C GLY A 70 -1.99 -9.72 -16.28
N GLY A 71 -3.08 -9.39 -15.58
CA GLY A 71 -3.05 -8.61 -14.35
C GLY A 71 -3.55 -7.18 -14.55
N PRO A 72 -3.34 -6.29 -13.56
CA PRO A 72 -3.90 -4.95 -13.55
C PRO A 72 -3.51 -4.08 -14.75
N PHE A 73 -2.45 -4.41 -15.48
CA PHE A 73 -2.00 -3.62 -16.63
C PHE A 73 -2.39 -4.20 -18.00
N SER A 74 -2.57 -5.52 -18.11
CA SER A 74 -2.62 -6.21 -19.40
C SER A 74 -3.80 -7.17 -19.56
N SER A 75 -4.63 -7.36 -18.53
CA SER A 75 -5.90 -8.08 -18.63
C SER A 75 -6.93 -7.34 -19.50
N GLU A 76 -7.95 -8.06 -19.95
CA GLU A 76 -9.13 -7.44 -20.56
C GLU A 76 -9.87 -6.54 -19.55
N PRO A 77 -10.27 -5.31 -19.93
CA PRO A 77 -11.05 -4.43 -19.07
C PRO A 77 -12.37 -5.08 -18.62
N VAL A 78 -12.74 -4.83 -17.36
CA VAL A 78 -13.98 -5.32 -16.77
C VAL A 78 -14.89 -4.13 -16.47
N ARG A 79 -16.21 -4.32 -16.60
CA ARG A 79 -17.21 -3.30 -16.32
C ARG A 79 -17.95 -3.60 -15.03
N SER A 80 -18.14 -2.56 -14.23
CA SER A 80 -18.94 -2.58 -13.02
C SER A 80 -20.42 -2.37 -13.32
N SER A 81 -21.26 -2.75 -12.37
CA SER A 81 -22.69 -2.44 -12.39
C SER A 81 -23.19 -2.12 -10.97
N PRO A 82 -24.36 -1.48 -10.81
CA PRO A 82 -24.90 -1.18 -9.47
C PRO A 82 -24.97 -2.46 -8.61
N GLY A 83 -24.41 -2.41 -7.40
CA GLY A 83 -24.29 -3.57 -6.50
C GLY A 83 -23.22 -4.61 -6.87
N ASP A 84 -22.48 -4.45 -7.98
CA ASP A 84 -21.37 -5.31 -8.41
C ASP A 84 -20.20 -4.43 -8.88
N VAL A 85 -19.55 -3.79 -7.90
CA VAL A 85 -18.39 -2.92 -8.12
C VAL A 85 -17.15 -3.79 -8.32
N ARG A 86 -16.44 -3.54 -9.41
CA ARG A 86 -15.25 -4.28 -9.84
C ARG A 86 -14.16 -3.33 -10.31
N LEU A 87 -12.92 -3.65 -9.99
CA LEU A 87 -11.77 -2.95 -10.53
C LEU A 87 -11.53 -3.38 -11.98
N THR A 88 -11.34 -2.40 -12.86
CA THR A 88 -10.86 -2.62 -14.23
C THR A 88 -9.33 -2.59 -14.28
N THR A 89 -8.72 -2.61 -15.46
CA THR A 89 -7.27 -2.45 -15.60
C THR A 89 -6.83 -0.99 -15.46
N PHE A 90 -5.57 -0.76 -15.10
CA PHE A 90 -4.99 0.58 -14.95
C PHE A 90 -5.07 1.40 -16.25
N PRO A 91 -4.78 0.88 -17.46
CA PRO A 91 -4.97 1.63 -18.69
C PRO A 91 -6.41 2.05 -18.97
N ASP A 92 -7.40 1.39 -18.36
CA ASP A 92 -8.81 1.70 -18.53
C ASP A 92 -9.33 2.64 -17.42
N ARG A 93 -8.52 3.01 -16.42
CA ARG A 93 -8.86 4.05 -15.44
C ARG A 93 -9.44 5.31 -16.07
N ARG A 94 -10.37 5.97 -15.39
CA ARG A 94 -11.09 7.13 -15.94
C ARG A 94 -10.13 8.27 -16.23
N ASP A 95 -9.27 8.63 -15.27
CA ASP A 95 -8.30 9.72 -15.44
C ASP A 95 -7.29 9.39 -16.56
N TRP A 96 -6.81 8.15 -16.62
CA TRP A 96 -5.86 7.70 -17.64
C TRP A 96 -6.48 7.73 -19.05
N THR A 97 -7.78 7.43 -19.16
CA THR A 97 -8.50 7.51 -20.42
C THR A 97 -8.72 8.96 -20.86
N ILE A 98 -9.07 9.86 -19.93
CA ILE A 98 -9.26 11.29 -20.21
C ILE A 98 -7.94 11.95 -20.64
N PHE A 99 -6.84 11.59 -19.98
CA PHE A 99 -5.51 12.16 -20.19
C PHE A 99 -4.53 11.21 -20.88
N ALA A 100 -5.02 10.34 -21.77
CA ALA A 100 -4.23 9.29 -22.40
C ALA A 100 -2.97 9.80 -23.10
N ASP A 101 -3.02 10.99 -23.71
CA ASP A 101 -1.87 11.61 -24.37
C ASP A 101 -0.75 11.94 -23.38
N ALA A 102 -1.08 12.42 -22.18
CA ALA A 102 -0.09 12.76 -21.15
C ALA A 102 0.54 11.50 -20.52
N TYR A 103 -0.26 10.46 -20.25
CA TYR A 103 0.26 9.20 -19.72
C TYR A 103 1.14 8.42 -20.71
N ARG A 104 0.92 8.62 -22.02
CA ARG A 104 1.73 7.99 -23.08
C ARG A 104 2.95 8.79 -23.50
N ASP A 105 3.03 10.07 -23.16
CA ASP A 105 4.18 10.92 -23.46
C ASP A 105 5.30 10.71 -22.43
N PRO A 106 6.46 10.14 -22.81
CA PRO A 106 7.57 9.93 -21.87
C PRO A 106 8.16 11.22 -21.31
N SER A 107 7.87 12.38 -21.92
CA SER A 107 8.33 13.70 -21.49
C SER A 107 7.34 14.45 -20.59
N SER A 108 6.13 13.91 -20.36
CA SER A 108 5.10 14.56 -19.55
C SER A 108 5.45 14.66 -18.06
N GLY A 109 6.41 13.85 -17.60
CA GLY A 109 6.75 13.71 -16.19
C GLY A 109 5.76 12.86 -15.39
N ILE A 110 4.70 12.34 -16.03
CA ILE A 110 3.66 11.51 -15.40
C ILE A 110 3.51 10.13 -16.06
N THR A 111 4.42 9.80 -16.98
CA THR A 111 4.48 8.47 -17.59
C THR A 111 4.68 7.39 -16.52
N VAL A 112 4.05 6.24 -16.73
CA VAL A 112 4.14 5.07 -15.85
C VAL A 112 5.06 3.98 -16.41
N GLY A 113 5.78 4.29 -17.50
CA GLY A 113 6.64 3.34 -18.20
C GLY A 113 5.87 2.29 -19.00
N ASP A 114 6.59 1.24 -19.41
CA ASP A 114 5.99 0.11 -20.13
C ASP A 114 5.23 -0.81 -19.18
N ALA A 115 4.02 -1.21 -19.58
CA ALA A 115 3.22 -2.17 -18.83
C ALA A 115 3.90 -3.55 -18.80
N PRO A 116 4.02 -4.20 -17.62
CA PRO A 116 4.53 -5.56 -17.55
C PRO A 116 3.57 -6.53 -18.26
N ILE A 117 4.14 -7.49 -19.00
CA ILE A 117 3.37 -8.53 -19.71
C ILE A 117 2.84 -9.56 -18.71
N GLU A 118 3.65 -9.89 -17.70
CA GLU A 118 3.31 -10.81 -16.62
C GLU A 118 3.24 -10.05 -15.29
N PHE A 119 2.27 -10.42 -14.45
CA PHE A 119 2.08 -9.83 -13.14
C PHE A 119 1.78 -10.92 -12.10
N PRO A 120 2.15 -10.73 -10.82
CA PRO A 120 1.82 -11.68 -9.78
C PRO A 120 0.33 -11.97 -9.71
N SER A 121 -0.01 -13.24 -9.55
CA SER A 121 -1.37 -13.72 -9.27
C SER A 121 -1.32 -14.81 -8.22
N ALA A 122 -2.32 -14.84 -7.34
CA ALA A 122 -2.51 -15.92 -6.38
C ALA A 122 -2.94 -17.19 -7.13
N THR A 123 -2.03 -18.16 -7.28
CA THR A 123 -2.28 -19.47 -7.88
C THR A 123 -2.38 -20.60 -6.83
N GLY A 124 -2.02 -20.29 -5.59
CA GLY A 124 -2.18 -21.15 -4.42
C GLY A 124 -2.63 -20.37 -3.18
N PRO A 125 -2.73 -21.06 -2.02
CA PRO A 125 -2.98 -20.41 -0.75
C PRO A 125 -1.85 -19.42 -0.44
N VAL A 126 -2.22 -18.17 -0.16
CA VAL A 126 -1.28 -17.12 0.24
C VAL A 126 -0.94 -17.25 1.72
N SER A 127 0.36 -17.15 2.03
CA SER A 127 0.87 -17.09 3.40
C SER A 127 2.06 -16.14 3.46
N TYR A 128 2.37 -15.62 4.66
CA TYR A 128 3.54 -14.77 4.82
C TYR A 128 4.84 -15.57 4.82
N THR A 129 5.82 -15.07 4.07
CA THR A 129 7.19 -15.62 3.97
C THR A 129 8.25 -14.53 4.10
N GLY A 130 7.85 -13.28 4.36
CA GLY A 130 8.73 -12.10 4.44
C GLY A 130 9.55 -11.95 5.72
N HIS A 131 9.52 -12.93 6.64
CA HIS A 131 10.14 -12.83 7.97
C HIS A 131 11.58 -12.31 7.97
N ALA A 132 12.44 -12.83 7.09
CA ALA A 132 13.83 -12.38 7.04
C ALA A 132 13.94 -10.90 6.60
N ALA A 133 13.14 -10.49 5.61
CA ALA A 133 13.14 -9.13 5.09
C ALA A 133 12.64 -8.13 6.15
N ILE A 134 11.50 -8.39 6.79
CA ILE A 134 10.98 -7.47 7.82
C ILE A 134 11.92 -7.39 9.04
N GLN A 135 12.60 -8.48 9.40
CA GLN A 135 13.58 -8.43 10.49
C GLN A 135 14.81 -7.60 10.13
N ALA A 136 15.24 -7.59 8.87
CA ALA A 136 16.30 -6.69 8.40
C ALA A 136 15.85 -5.22 8.47
N ASP A 137 14.66 -4.89 7.96
CA ASP A 137 14.11 -3.52 8.04
C ASP A 137 14.04 -3.02 9.49
N ILE A 138 13.52 -3.88 10.39
CA ILE A 138 13.46 -3.61 11.84
C ILE A 138 14.86 -3.37 12.40
N ALA A 139 15.84 -4.22 12.06
CA ALA A 139 17.20 -4.09 12.57
C ALA A 139 17.84 -2.77 12.12
N HIS A 140 17.71 -2.42 10.84
CA HIS A 140 18.24 -1.20 10.26
C HIS A 140 17.63 0.04 10.90
N LEU A 141 16.30 0.11 10.96
CA LEU A 141 15.63 1.28 11.56
C LEU A 141 15.99 1.39 13.04
N ARG A 142 15.93 0.31 13.82
CA ARG A 142 16.25 0.38 15.25
C ARG A 142 17.70 0.80 15.52
N ALA A 143 18.64 0.37 14.69
CA ALA A 143 20.03 0.82 14.78
C ALA A 143 20.14 2.33 14.50
N GLY A 144 19.52 2.80 13.42
CA GLY A 144 19.49 4.23 13.06
C GLY A 144 18.82 5.10 14.14
N LEU A 145 17.70 4.65 14.70
CA LEU A 145 17.02 5.34 15.81
C LEU A 145 17.93 5.47 17.03
N ALA A 146 18.57 4.37 17.44
CA ALA A 146 19.45 4.34 18.61
C ALA A 146 20.69 5.24 18.40
N ALA A 147 21.31 5.21 17.22
CA ALA A 147 22.46 6.05 16.89
C ALA A 147 22.11 7.55 16.90
N ASN A 148 20.88 7.89 16.56
CA ASN A 148 20.42 9.27 16.45
C ASN A 148 19.58 9.75 17.65
N GLY A 149 19.39 8.93 18.67
CA GLY A 149 18.71 9.31 19.92
C GLY A 149 17.20 9.49 19.78
N TYR A 150 16.56 8.70 18.92
CA TYR A 150 15.11 8.60 18.85
C TYR A 150 14.57 7.50 19.76
N GLU A 151 13.45 7.78 20.43
CA GLU A 151 12.71 6.79 21.23
C GLU A 151 11.61 6.10 20.42
N GLU A 152 11.15 6.74 19.35
CA GLU A 152 10.05 6.29 18.51
C GLU A 152 10.42 6.40 17.03
N GLY A 153 9.92 5.47 16.23
CA GLY A 153 10.00 5.47 14.78
C GLY A 153 8.93 4.53 14.23
N PHE A 154 8.73 4.55 12.91
CA PHE A 154 7.70 3.75 12.26
C PHE A 154 8.24 2.98 11.06
N LEU A 155 7.62 1.83 10.78
CA LEU A 155 7.74 1.13 9.51
C LEU A 155 6.38 1.11 8.82
N THR A 156 6.40 1.20 7.49
CA THR A 156 5.21 1.10 6.67
C THR A 156 4.96 -0.34 6.25
N SER A 157 3.70 -0.75 6.24
CA SER A 157 3.25 -2.03 5.73
C SER A 157 1.95 -1.88 4.97
N LEU A 158 1.80 -2.70 3.93
CA LEU A 158 0.65 -2.68 3.05
C LEU A 158 -0.60 -3.23 3.74
N SER A 159 -1.77 -2.65 3.48
CA SER A 159 -3.02 -3.25 3.94
C SER A 159 -3.38 -4.54 3.17
N PRO A 160 -4.29 -5.37 3.70
CA PRO A 160 -4.84 -6.51 2.95
C PRO A 160 -5.61 -6.10 1.69
N GLY A 161 -6.30 -4.95 1.74
CA GLY A 161 -7.06 -4.41 0.62
C GLY A 161 -6.17 -4.00 -0.54
N SER A 162 -4.97 -3.48 -0.27
CA SER A 162 -3.98 -3.18 -1.30
C SER A 162 -3.16 -4.40 -1.73
N ALA A 163 -2.82 -5.30 -0.80
CA ALA A 163 -2.10 -6.55 -1.11
C ALA A 163 -2.87 -7.45 -2.09
N SER A 164 -4.20 -7.45 -2.02
CA SER A 164 -5.08 -8.24 -2.87
C SER A 164 -5.36 -7.63 -4.25
N ARG A 165 -4.81 -6.45 -4.60
CA ARG A 165 -5.00 -5.80 -5.92
C ARG A 165 -4.22 -6.48 -7.07
N ILE A 166 -3.91 -7.76 -6.92
CA ILE A 166 -3.22 -8.61 -7.88
C ILE A 166 -4.21 -9.62 -8.50
N GLY A 167 -3.77 -10.44 -9.45
CA GLY A 167 -4.65 -11.46 -10.03
C GLY A 167 -5.03 -12.54 -9.01
N ASN A 168 -6.24 -13.09 -9.12
CA ASN A 168 -6.72 -14.18 -8.29
C ASN A 168 -7.12 -15.39 -9.16
N LEU A 169 -6.33 -16.46 -9.09
CA LEU A 169 -6.54 -17.72 -9.81
C LEU A 169 -6.77 -18.91 -8.87
N HIS A 170 -6.86 -18.67 -7.56
CA HIS A 170 -6.98 -19.69 -6.53
C HIS A 170 -8.29 -19.62 -5.75
N TYR A 171 -8.65 -18.44 -5.25
CA TYR A 171 -9.81 -18.24 -4.39
C TYR A 171 -11.08 -18.06 -5.21
N ALA A 172 -12.23 -18.47 -4.68
CA ALA A 172 -13.49 -18.44 -5.42
C ALA A 172 -14.02 -17.01 -5.60
N THR A 173 -13.70 -16.13 -4.65
CA THR A 173 -14.13 -14.72 -4.65
C THR A 173 -12.97 -13.78 -4.33
N GLU A 174 -13.13 -12.50 -4.70
CA GLU A 174 -12.20 -11.44 -4.29
C GLU A 174 -12.18 -11.28 -2.76
N GLU A 175 -13.34 -11.41 -2.11
CA GLU A 175 -13.46 -11.33 -0.67
C GLU A 175 -12.66 -12.42 0.04
N GLU A 176 -12.78 -13.69 -0.38
CA GLU A 176 -11.97 -14.79 0.17
C GLU A 176 -10.46 -14.51 0.04
N PHE A 177 -10.05 -13.89 -1.07
CA PHE A 177 -8.66 -13.53 -1.29
C PHE A 177 -8.20 -12.38 -0.37
N ILE A 178 -9.01 -11.33 -0.20
CA ILE A 178 -8.75 -10.23 0.74
C ILE A 178 -8.57 -10.77 2.17
N TRP A 179 -9.44 -11.69 2.62
CA TRP A 179 -9.33 -12.30 3.95
C TRP A 179 -8.05 -13.14 4.09
N ALA A 180 -7.63 -13.87 3.05
CA ALA A 180 -6.37 -14.59 3.08
C ALA A 180 -5.15 -13.65 3.16
N CYS A 181 -5.17 -12.53 2.43
CA CYS A 181 -4.16 -11.48 2.56
C CYS A 181 -4.15 -10.90 3.99
N ALA A 182 -5.31 -10.76 4.63
CA ALA A 182 -5.41 -10.25 6.00
C ALA A 182 -4.73 -11.17 7.02
N ASP A 183 -4.93 -12.48 6.91
CA ASP A 183 -4.26 -13.44 7.78
C ASP A 183 -2.75 -13.50 7.51
N ALA A 184 -2.30 -13.39 6.26
CA ALA A 184 -0.88 -13.35 5.93
C ALA A 184 -0.20 -12.06 6.42
N MET A 185 -0.72 -10.88 6.06
CA MET A 185 -0.08 -9.60 6.36
C MET A 185 0.01 -9.32 7.87
N ARG A 186 -0.85 -9.92 8.68
CA ARG A 186 -0.78 -9.83 10.14
C ARG A 186 0.60 -10.19 10.71
N GLU A 187 1.31 -11.15 10.12
CA GLU A 187 2.63 -11.54 10.62
C GLU A 187 3.65 -10.39 10.55
N GLU A 188 3.58 -9.57 9.50
CA GLU A 188 4.39 -8.35 9.36
C GLU A 188 4.01 -7.30 10.40
N TYR A 189 2.71 -7.11 10.61
CA TYR A 189 2.18 -6.14 11.58
C TYR A 189 2.63 -6.46 13.01
N VAL A 190 2.53 -7.74 13.39
CA VAL A 190 2.99 -8.24 14.69
C VAL A 190 4.50 -8.03 14.83
N ALA A 191 5.30 -8.37 13.82
CA ALA A 191 6.74 -8.21 13.88
C ALA A 191 7.17 -6.74 14.10
N ILE A 192 6.52 -5.78 13.44
CA ILE A 192 6.79 -4.35 13.59
C ILE A 192 6.47 -3.89 15.02
N ILE A 193 5.27 -4.23 15.52
CA ILE A 193 4.82 -3.82 16.86
C ILE A 193 5.65 -4.49 17.97
N ASP A 194 5.95 -5.79 17.86
CA ASP A 194 6.77 -6.52 18.83
C ASP A 194 8.20 -5.98 18.92
N ALA A 195 8.71 -5.38 17.84
CA ALA A 195 9.98 -4.67 17.83
C ALA A 195 9.95 -3.30 18.53
N GLY A 196 8.78 -2.86 19.00
CA GLY A 196 8.56 -1.58 19.68
C GLY A 196 8.37 -0.39 18.73
N LEU A 197 8.21 -0.64 17.43
CA LEU A 197 8.01 0.40 16.41
C LEU A 197 6.51 0.69 16.23
N VAL A 198 6.21 1.87 15.70
CA VAL A 198 4.86 2.20 15.22
C VAL A 198 4.63 1.53 13.87
N LEU A 199 3.49 0.87 13.72
CA LEU A 199 3.01 0.35 12.44
C LEU A 199 2.27 1.44 11.70
N GLN A 200 2.76 1.83 10.51
CA GLN A 200 1.94 2.57 9.54
C GLN A 200 1.34 1.60 8.54
N ILE A 201 0.02 1.57 8.46
CA ILE A 201 -0.70 0.90 7.37
C ILE A 201 -0.88 1.89 6.23
N ASP A 202 -0.35 1.53 5.05
CA ASP A 202 -0.58 2.25 3.81
C ASP A 202 -1.67 1.54 3.01
N ASP A 203 -2.75 2.26 2.68
CA ASP A 203 -3.87 1.67 1.94
C ASP A 203 -4.53 2.63 0.96
N PRO A 204 -3.96 2.81 -0.24
CA PRO A 204 -4.66 3.54 -1.27
C PRO A 204 -5.91 2.82 -1.78
N SER A 205 -6.12 1.51 -1.51
CA SER A 205 -7.30 0.79 -1.99
C SER A 205 -8.64 1.37 -1.50
N ILE A 206 -8.61 2.22 -0.46
CA ILE A 206 -9.79 2.95 0.05
C ILE A 206 -10.18 4.12 -0.87
N ALA A 207 -9.22 4.84 -1.45
CA ALA A 207 -9.48 6.05 -2.24
C ALA A 207 -9.16 5.86 -3.73
N GLU A 208 -7.98 5.31 -4.05
CA GLU A 208 -7.47 5.11 -5.40
C GLU A 208 -8.37 4.23 -6.26
N ASN A 209 -9.01 3.20 -5.67
CA ASN A 209 -9.84 2.25 -6.41
C ASN A 209 -11.00 2.92 -7.16
N TRP A 210 -11.49 4.06 -6.66
CA TRP A 210 -12.61 4.80 -7.25
C TRP A 210 -12.39 5.14 -8.73
N ASP A 211 -11.19 5.60 -9.09
CA ASP A 211 -10.82 5.94 -10.47
C ASP A 211 -10.68 4.70 -11.38
N GLN A 212 -10.41 3.55 -10.78
CA GLN A 212 -10.28 2.25 -11.45
C GLN A 212 -11.63 1.55 -11.70
N ILE A 213 -12.76 2.19 -11.41
CA ILE A 213 -14.09 1.60 -11.57
C ILE A 213 -14.81 2.24 -12.75
N ASN A 214 -15.29 1.41 -13.69
CA ASN A 214 -15.97 1.85 -14.90
C ASN A 214 -17.26 1.07 -15.22
N PRO A 215 -18.40 1.74 -15.47
CA PRO A 215 -18.63 3.18 -15.28
C PRO A 215 -18.45 3.59 -13.80
N GLU A 216 -18.36 4.90 -13.54
CA GLU A 216 -18.30 5.44 -12.18
C GLU A 216 -19.44 4.90 -11.32
N PRO A 217 -19.14 4.33 -10.14
CA PRO A 217 -20.16 3.75 -9.27
C PRO A 217 -20.89 4.83 -8.49
N SER A 218 -22.00 4.48 -7.84
CA SER A 218 -22.53 5.35 -6.80
C SER A 218 -21.59 5.39 -5.59
N VAL A 219 -21.60 6.48 -4.83
CA VAL A 219 -20.83 6.58 -3.57
C VAL A 219 -21.24 5.47 -2.60
N GLU A 220 -22.53 5.13 -2.54
CA GLU A 220 -23.05 4.06 -1.67
C GLU A 220 -22.47 2.69 -2.05
N ASP A 221 -22.50 2.34 -3.34
CA ASP A 221 -21.93 1.09 -3.84
C ASP A 221 -20.41 1.03 -3.57
N TYR A 222 -19.71 2.14 -3.75
CA TYR A 222 -18.27 2.19 -3.49
C TYR A 222 -17.93 2.04 -2.01
N VAL A 223 -18.65 2.72 -1.13
CA VAL A 223 -18.45 2.56 0.33
C VAL A 223 -18.75 1.12 0.76
N ALA A 224 -19.77 0.48 0.19
CA ALA A 224 -20.04 -0.94 0.43
C ALA A 224 -18.91 -1.86 -0.06
N PHE A 225 -18.39 -1.60 -1.26
CA PHE A 225 -17.22 -2.29 -1.81
C PHE A 225 -15.95 -2.11 -0.95
N THR A 226 -15.73 -0.90 -0.43
CA THR A 226 -14.57 -0.57 0.38
C THR A 226 -14.66 -1.14 1.80
N ARG A 227 -15.87 -1.32 2.35
CA ARG A 227 -16.08 -1.84 3.70
C ARG A 227 -15.37 -3.19 3.95
N ILE A 228 -15.38 -4.09 2.97
CA ILE A 228 -14.70 -5.40 3.09
C ILE A 228 -13.20 -5.23 3.39
N ARG A 229 -12.56 -4.21 2.81
CA ARG A 229 -11.13 -3.93 2.98
C ARG A 229 -10.84 -3.41 4.39
N VAL A 230 -11.72 -2.55 4.91
CA VAL A 230 -11.66 -2.05 6.30
C VAL A 230 -11.86 -3.19 7.29
N GLU A 231 -12.88 -4.03 7.08
CA GLU A 231 -13.16 -5.18 7.95
C GLU A 231 -12.00 -6.19 7.95
N ALA A 232 -11.42 -6.47 6.78
CA ALA A 232 -10.26 -7.33 6.66
C ALA A 232 -9.01 -6.74 7.33
N LEU A 233 -8.78 -5.43 7.23
CA LEU A 233 -7.70 -4.75 7.93
C LEU A 233 -7.90 -4.84 9.45
N ASN A 234 -9.09 -4.54 9.98
CA ASN A 234 -9.38 -4.63 11.41
C ASN A 234 -9.21 -6.07 11.93
N HIS A 235 -9.61 -7.07 11.14
CA HIS A 235 -9.29 -8.46 11.45
C HIS A 235 -7.78 -8.68 11.51
N ALA A 236 -7.00 -8.21 10.55
CA ALA A 236 -5.53 -8.32 10.60
C ALA A 236 -4.91 -7.59 11.80
N LEU A 237 -5.53 -6.51 12.28
CA LEU A 237 -5.10 -5.72 13.45
C LEU A 237 -5.60 -6.25 14.79
N ARG A 238 -6.48 -7.27 14.82
CA ARG A 238 -7.11 -7.80 16.04
C ARG A 238 -6.12 -8.01 17.20
N GLY A 239 -6.41 -7.42 18.36
CA GLY A 239 -5.60 -7.57 19.57
C GLY A 239 -4.22 -6.91 19.55
N LEU A 240 -3.90 -6.13 18.51
CA LEU A 240 -2.73 -5.25 18.48
C LEU A 240 -3.07 -3.91 19.17
N PRO A 241 -2.10 -3.26 19.84
CA PRO A 241 -2.30 -1.96 20.50
C PRO A 241 -2.60 -0.85 19.48
N GLN A 242 -3.81 -0.29 19.50
CA GLN A 242 -4.26 0.74 18.57
C GLN A 242 -3.36 2.00 18.62
N GLU A 243 -2.84 2.35 19.79
CA GLU A 243 -1.92 3.49 19.97
C GLU A 243 -0.56 3.31 19.26
N LYS A 244 -0.24 2.10 18.81
CA LYS A 244 0.94 1.79 18.00
C LYS A 244 0.63 1.64 16.51
N ILE A 245 -0.61 1.91 16.11
CA ILE A 245 -1.05 1.79 14.72
C ILE A 245 -1.43 3.18 14.23
N ARG A 246 -0.90 3.55 13.06
CA ARG A 246 -1.35 4.70 12.30
C ARG A 246 -1.74 4.27 10.89
N PHE A 247 -2.71 4.96 10.31
CA PHE A 247 -3.24 4.67 8.99
C PHE A 247 -2.95 5.84 8.04
N HIS A 248 -2.48 5.54 6.83
CA HIS A 248 -2.26 6.52 5.77
C HIS A 248 -3.24 6.30 4.61
N LEU A 249 -4.11 7.29 4.40
CA LEU A 249 -5.00 7.38 3.25
C LEU A 249 -4.36 8.23 2.15
N CYS A 250 -4.24 7.67 0.95
CA CYS A 250 -3.77 8.38 -0.23
C CYS A 250 -4.56 8.00 -1.49
N TRP A 251 -4.53 8.87 -2.50
CA TRP A 251 -5.18 8.64 -3.79
C TRP A 251 -4.25 7.95 -4.82
N GLY A 252 -3.12 7.42 -4.33
CA GLY A 252 -2.11 6.72 -5.12
C GLY A 252 -0.87 7.57 -5.38
N SER A 253 0.24 6.88 -5.67
CA SER A 253 1.58 7.48 -5.76
C SER A 253 1.90 8.10 -7.12
N TRP A 254 1.06 7.94 -8.14
CA TRP A 254 1.33 8.46 -9.47
C TRP A 254 1.09 9.98 -9.50
N HIS A 255 1.91 10.72 -10.24
CA HIS A 255 1.86 12.19 -10.24
C HIS A 255 0.82 12.75 -11.24
N GLY A 256 -0.33 12.11 -11.35
CA GLY A 256 -1.30 12.34 -12.43
C GLY A 256 -2.22 13.54 -12.24
N PRO A 257 -3.17 13.75 -13.17
CA PRO A 257 -4.17 14.82 -13.09
C PRO A 257 -5.15 14.72 -11.91
N HIS A 258 -5.47 13.49 -11.46
CA HIS A 258 -6.34 13.21 -10.30
C HIS A 258 -7.71 13.91 -10.41
N THR A 259 -8.31 13.92 -11.61
CA THR A 259 -9.57 14.66 -11.85
C THR A 259 -10.83 13.88 -11.50
N THR A 260 -10.68 12.57 -11.32
CA THR A 260 -11.77 11.60 -11.09
C THR A 260 -11.76 11.04 -9.68
N ASP A 261 -10.83 11.48 -8.83
CA ASP A 261 -10.67 11.06 -7.44
C ASP A 261 -11.97 11.21 -6.64
N ILE A 262 -12.21 10.28 -5.72
CA ILE A 262 -13.30 10.41 -4.75
C ILE A 262 -12.96 11.49 -3.73
N GLU A 263 -13.91 12.36 -3.41
CA GLU A 263 -13.72 13.38 -2.37
C GLU A 263 -13.66 12.73 -0.97
N PHE A 264 -12.77 13.21 -0.10
CA PHE A 264 -12.53 12.64 1.23
C PHE A 264 -13.80 12.59 2.10
N ARG A 265 -14.69 13.59 1.97
CA ARG A 265 -15.95 13.65 2.73
C ARG A 265 -16.82 12.39 2.61
N HIS A 266 -16.69 11.64 1.52
CA HIS A 266 -17.46 10.43 1.27
C HIS A 266 -16.88 9.19 1.95
N ILE A 267 -15.58 9.20 2.24
CA ILE A 267 -14.82 8.04 2.75
C ILE A 267 -14.19 8.27 4.12
N VAL A 268 -14.22 9.49 4.66
CA VAL A 268 -13.67 9.84 5.98
C VAL A 268 -14.22 8.94 7.08
N ARG A 269 -15.52 8.65 7.08
CA ARG A 269 -16.13 7.75 8.09
C ARG A 269 -15.65 6.31 7.90
N THR A 270 -15.56 5.86 6.66
CA THR A 270 -15.02 4.53 6.34
C THR A 270 -13.56 4.38 6.74
N MET A 271 -12.75 5.44 6.61
CA MET A 271 -11.39 5.47 7.14
C MET A 271 -11.37 5.42 8.67
N LEU A 272 -12.25 6.17 9.34
CA LEU A 272 -12.35 6.20 10.81
C LEU A 272 -12.92 4.92 11.43
N ASP A 273 -13.50 4.02 10.63
CA ASP A 273 -13.90 2.68 11.07
C ASP A 273 -12.70 1.73 11.24
N ILE A 274 -11.48 2.15 10.88
CA ILE A 274 -10.25 1.35 11.03
C ILE A 274 -9.77 1.37 12.48
N ASP A 275 -9.26 0.26 12.99
CA ASP A 275 -8.75 0.15 14.37
C ASP A 275 -7.32 0.76 14.49
N ALA A 276 -7.19 2.08 14.32
CA ALA A 276 -5.92 2.81 14.40
C ALA A 276 -6.00 4.03 15.34
N GLY A 277 -4.88 4.34 16.01
CA GLY A 277 -4.77 5.47 16.94
C GLY A 277 -4.41 6.80 16.29
N ALA A 278 -3.94 6.79 15.03
CA ALA A 278 -3.63 8.01 14.28
C ALA A 278 -3.95 7.84 12.79
N TYR A 279 -4.37 8.94 12.14
CA TYR A 279 -4.73 8.96 10.72
C TYR A 279 -3.98 10.08 10.01
N SER A 280 -3.36 9.74 8.88
CA SER A 280 -2.72 10.66 7.95
C SER A 280 -3.47 10.58 6.63
N PHE A 281 -3.78 11.72 6.01
CA PHE A 281 -4.39 11.78 4.70
C PHE A 281 -3.69 12.84 3.83
N GLU A 282 -3.74 12.66 2.52
CA GLU A 282 -3.19 13.64 1.59
C GLU A 282 -3.97 14.95 1.65
N GLY A 283 -3.28 16.05 1.93
CA GLY A 283 -3.88 17.38 2.02
C GLY A 283 -3.02 18.49 1.40
N ALA A 284 -1.95 18.15 0.69
CA ALA A 284 -0.99 19.12 0.13
C ALA A 284 -0.71 18.90 -1.37
N ASN A 285 -1.74 18.52 -2.13
CA ASN A 285 -1.68 18.46 -3.59
C ASN A 285 -2.81 19.31 -4.22
N ALA A 286 -2.72 19.59 -5.52
CA ALA A 286 -3.62 20.51 -6.22
C ALA A 286 -5.11 20.09 -6.22
N ARG A 287 -5.42 18.86 -5.82
CA ARG A 287 -6.78 18.32 -5.78
C ARG A 287 -7.31 18.14 -4.36
N HIS A 288 -6.43 17.88 -3.40
CA HIS A 288 -6.81 17.48 -2.04
C HIS A 288 -6.51 18.54 -0.97
N GLU A 289 -6.01 19.73 -1.35
CA GLU A 289 -5.71 20.82 -0.41
C GLU A 289 -6.90 21.30 0.44
N HIS A 290 -8.13 21.03 -0.01
CA HIS A 290 -9.35 21.48 0.64
C HIS A 290 -9.92 20.45 1.62
N GLU A 291 -9.39 19.23 1.64
CA GLU A 291 -9.97 18.09 2.38
C GLU A 291 -9.88 18.24 3.89
N TRP A 292 -9.00 19.12 4.40
CA TRP A 292 -8.99 19.46 5.83
C TRP A 292 -10.32 20.07 6.32
N ARG A 293 -11.13 20.66 5.44
CA ARG A 293 -12.42 21.24 5.84
C ARG A 293 -13.46 20.20 6.23
N VAL A 294 -13.26 18.94 5.86
CA VAL A 294 -14.16 17.84 6.26
C VAL A 294 -14.28 17.76 7.78
N TRP A 295 -13.23 18.14 8.51
CA TRP A 295 -13.22 18.18 9.98
C TRP A 295 -14.09 19.29 10.58
N GLU A 296 -14.64 20.21 9.77
CA GLU A 296 -15.66 21.16 10.23
C GLU A 296 -17.02 20.46 10.45
N ASP A 297 -17.29 19.36 9.73
CA ASP A 297 -18.56 18.63 9.73
C ASP A 297 -18.47 17.20 10.31
N VAL A 298 -17.26 16.70 10.55
CA VAL A 298 -16.99 15.34 11.05
C VAL A 298 -16.25 15.41 12.36
N GLU A 299 -16.88 14.88 13.41
CA GLU A 299 -16.25 14.68 14.70
C GLU A 299 -15.40 13.40 14.67
N LEU A 300 -14.21 13.47 15.26
CA LEU A 300 -13.38 12.29 15.50
C LEU A 300 -14.06 11.39 16.55
N PRO A 301 -13.92 10.06 16.44
CA PRO A 301 -14.37 9.14 17.48
C PRO A 301 -13.74 9.46 18.83
N ASP A 302 -14.44 9.13 19.92
CA ASP A 302 -13.86 9.16 21.26
C ASP A 302 -12.67 8.19 21.34
N GLY A 303 -11.52 8.67 21.84
CA GLY A 303 -10.28 7.90 21.98
C GLY A 303 -10.26 6.96 23.17
#